data_AF-A0A8J7XB27-F1
#
_entry.id   AF-A0A8J7XB27-F1
#
_cell.length_a   1.000
_cell.length_b   1.000
_cell.length_c   1.000
_cell.angle_alpha   90.00
_cell.angle_beta   90.00
_cell.angle_gamma   90.00
#
_symmetry.space_group_name_H-M   'P 1'
#
loop_
_entity.id
_entity.type
_entity.pdbx_description
1 polymer ?
#
loop_
_entity_poly.entity_id
_entity_poly.type
_entity_poly.pdbx_seq_one_letter_code
_entity_poly.pdbx_strand_id
1 'polypeptide(L)'
;DFAVNLMMYLSKNPIPSDLETLHRARVMYLDYRSTRAYLFSVMEFAEKLGANTDPIAEIIGKAQVKHDESTTAYIELDFPTALSLLESAIDDLFGAVERAMQLKDQAMFWIYLIEWATISATFAIGGFVLWTLMVRRQLYREVKQTRFVS
;
A
#
# COMPACT_ATOMS: atom_id res chain seq x y z
N ASP A 1 -7.64 -2.94 -31.28
CA ASP A 1 -8.25 -1.86 -32.07
C ASP A 1 -9.16 -2.30 -33.22
N PHE A 2 -8.78 -3.23 -34.10
CA PHE A 2 -9.61 -3.63 -35.25
C PHE A 2 -11.03 -4.12 -34.88
N ALA A 3 -11.16 -5.03 -33.90
CA ALA A 3 -12.46 -5.58 -33.51
C ALA A 3 -13.42 -4.54 -32.91
N VAL A 4 -12.91 -3.56 -32.16
CA VAL A 4 -13.73 -2.53 -31.53
C VAL A 4 -14.15 -1.46 -32.53
N ASN A 5 -13.27 -1.10 -33.47
CA ASN A 5 -13.63 -0.20 -34.57
C ASN A 5 -14.69 -0.84 -35.48
N LEU A 6 -14.62 -2.16 -35.70
CA LEU A 6 -15.65 -2.91 -36.41
C LEU A 6 -16.98 -2.93 -35.64
N MET A 7 -16.97 -3.12 -34.31
CA MET A 7 -18.19 -3.05 -33.49
C MET A 7 -18.83 -1.65 -33.50
N MET A 8 -18.02 -0.58 -33.44
CA MET A 8 -18.53 0.79 -33.57
C MET A 8 -19.13 1.06 -34.95
N TYR A 9 -18.48 0.57 -36.02
CA TYR A 9 -19.01 0.63 -37.38
C TYR A 9 -20.37 -0.09 -37.51
N LEU A 10 -20.51 -1.25 -36.84
CA LEU A 10 -21.76 -2.01 -36.81
C LEU A 10 -22.85 -1.36 -35.94
N SER A 11 -22.47 -0.53 -34.97
CA SER A 11 -23.38 0.13 -34.01
C SER A 11 -24.22 1.26 -34.63
N LYS A 12 -24.04 1.60 -35.92
CA LYS A 12 -24.67 2.75 -36.59
C LYS A 12 -24.42 4.12 -35.92
N ASN A 13 -23.53 4.18 -34.93
CA ASN A 13 -23.08 5.43 -34.34
C ASN A 13 -22.16 6.15 -35.32
N PRO A 14 -22.16 7.50 -35.33
CA PRO A 14 -21.22 8.25 -36.15
C PRO A 14 -19.81 7.81 -35.79
N ILE A 15 -19.04 7.40 -36.80
CA ILE A 15 -17.64 7.03 -36.62
C ILE A 15 -16.94 8.25 -36.05
N PRO A 16 -16.31 8.15 -34.87
CA PRO A 16 -15.57 9.28 -34.29
C PRO A 16 -14.57 9.80 -35.32
N SER A 17 -14.66 11.09 -35.63
CA SER A 17 -13.80 11.75 -36.62
C SER A 17 -12.32 11.69 -36.27
N ASP A 18 -12.01 11.47 -34.99
CA ASP A 18 -10.67 11.41 -34.43
C ASP A 18 -10.41 10.07 -33.72
N LEU A 19 -9.69 9.19 -34.43
CA LEU A 19 -9.26 7.90 -33.93
C LEU A 19 -8.23 8.03 -32.78
N GLU A 20 -7.46 9.12 -32.74
CA GLU A 20 -6.43 9.37 -31.73
C GLU A 20 -7.08 9.60 -30.35
N THR A 21 -8.09 10.46 -30.29
CA THR A 21 -8.84 10.75 -29.06
C THR A 21 -9.49 9.49 -28.48
N LEU A 22 -10.04 8.62 -29.33
CA LEU A 22 -10.64 7.37 -28.89
C LEU A 22 -9.60 6.36 -28.40
N HIS A 23 -8.43 6.27 -29.04
CA HIS A 23 -7.33 5.45 -28.54
C HIS A 23 -6.84 5.97 -27.18
N ARG A 24 -6.64 7.29 -27.05
CA ARG A 24 -6.24 7.94 -25.79
C ARG A 24 -7.22 7.63 -24.66
N ALA A 25 -8.53 7.75 -24.90
CA ALA A 25 -9.54 7.40 -23.91
C ALA A 25 -9.42 5.94 -23.45
N ARG A 26 -9.24 4.99 -24.37
CA ARG A 26 -9.04 3.56 -24.03
C ARG A 26 -7.79 3.35 -23.17
N VAL A 27 -6.69 4.01 -23.50
CA VAL A 27 -5.45 3.94 -22.71
C VAL A 27 -5.69 4.48 -21.30
N MET A 28 -6.40 5.61 -21.16
CA MET A 28 -6.71 6.17 -19.83
C MET A 28 -7.64 5.28 -19.00
N TYR A 29 -8.62 4.61 -19.61
CA TYR A 29 -9.45 3.62 -18.88
C TYR A 29 -8.63 2.42 -18.39
N LEU A 30 -7.67 1.95 -19.19
CA LEU A 30 -6.74 0.90 -18.78
C LEU A 30 -5.81 1.38 -17.65
N ASP A 31 -5.37 2.62 -17.71
CA ASP A 31 -4.52 3.24 -16.69
C ASP A 31 -5.26 3.36 -15.36
N TYR A 32 -6.49 3.91 -15.37
CA TYR A 32 -7.36 3.96 -14.19
C TYR A 32 -7.55 2.57 -13.55
N ARG A 33 -7.84 1.54 -14.37
CA ARG A 33 -7.99 0.17 -13.87
C ARG A 33 -6.69 -0.35 -13.24
N SER A 34 -5.55 -0.05 -13.84
CA SER A 34 -4.24 -0.50 -13.38
C SER A 34 -3.85 0.19 -12.08
N THR A 35 -4.02 1.51 -11.99
CA THR A 35 -3.77 2.31 -10.78
C THR A 35 -4.68 1.89 -9.64
N ARG A 36 -5.97 1.62 -9.91
CA ARG A 36 -6.90 1.12 -8.90
C ARG A 36 -6.49 -0.25 -8.38
N ALA A 37 -6.08 -1.17 -9.25
CA ALA A 37 -5.59 -2.48 -8.84
C ALA A 37 -4.31 -2.38 -8.00
N TYR A 38 -3.41 -1.46 -8.38
CA TYR A 38 -2.19 -1.17 -7.62
C TYR A 38 -2.52 -0.63 -6.22
N LEU A 39 -3.45 0.32 -6.11
CA LEU A 39 -3.93 0.85 -4.83
C LEU A 39 -4.42 -0.28 -3.90
N PHE A 40 -5.28 -1.18 -4.40
CA PHE A 40 -5.76 -2.30 -3.59
C PHE A 40 -4.63 -3.22 -3.12
N SER A 41 -3.63 -3.47 -3.96
CA SER A 41 -2.43 -4.24 -3.58
C SER A 41 -1.64 -3.56 -2.45
N VAL A 42 -1.46 -2.23 -2.53
CA VAL A 42 -0.78 -1.46 -1.48
C VAL A 42 -1.60 -1.45 -0.19
N MET A 43 -2.92 -1.31 -0.28
CA MET A 43 -3.82 -1.39 0.89
C MET A 43 -3.76 -2.76 1.57
N GLU A 44 -3.85 -3.85 0.80
CA GLU A 44 -3.75 -5.22 1.34
C GLU A 44 -2.40 -5.43 2.04
N PHE A 45 -1.31 -4.87 1.48
CA PHE A 45 0.00 -4.91 2.12
C PHE A 45 0.03 -4.09 3.43
N ALA A 46 -0.51 -2.89 3.43
CA ALA A 46 -0.59 -2.04 4.62
C ALA A 46 -1.42 -2.69 5.74
N GLU A 47 -2.56 -3.30 5.40
CA GLU A 47 -3.43 -4.02 6.33
C GLU A 47 -2.74 -5.23 6.95
N LYS A 48 -1.97 -6.00 6.17
CA LYS A 48 -1.18 -7.13 6.68
C LYS A 48 -0.12 -6.69 7.71
N LEU A 49 0.34 -5.44 7.63
CA LEU A 49 1.24 -4.85 8.62
C LEU A 49 0.49 -4.24 9.82
N GLY A 50 -0.84 -4.24 9.81
CA GLY A 50 -1.68 -3.71 10.88
C GLY A 50 -2.07 -2.24 10.71
N ALA A 51 -1.92 -1.67 9.52
CA ALA A 51 -2.37 -0.30 9.25
C ALA A 51 -3.90 -0.25 9.05
N ASN A 52 -4.52 0.87 9.45
CA ASN A 52 -5.94 1.14 9.17
C ASN A 52 -6.11 1.88 7.83
N THR A 53 -6.66 1.20 6.83
CA THR A 53 -6.91 1.70 5.47
C THR A 53 -8.32 2.26 5.26
N ASP A 54 -9.22 2.19 6.25
CA ASP A 54 -10.59 2.72 6.17
C ASP A 54 -10.69 4.17 5.65
N PRO A 55 -9.78 5.10 6.03
CA PRO A 55 -9.85 6.49 5.55
C PRO A 55 -9.67 6.63 4.02
N ILE A 56 -9.12 5.62 3.35
CA ILE A 56 -8.88 5.62 1.90
C ILE A 56 -10.18 5.31 1.13
N ALA A 57 -11.13 4.61 1.76
CA ALA A 57 -12.36 4.17 1.11
C ALA A 57 -13.18 5.33 0.53
N GLU A 58 -13.20 6.48 1.21
CA GLU A 58 -13.89 7.69 0.73
C GLU A 58 -13.27 8.22 -0.58
N ILE A 59 -11.94 8.20 -0.68
CA ILE A 59 -11.22 8.66 -1.87
C ILE A 59 -11.50 7.72 -3.05
N ILE A 60 -11.48 6.41 -2.81
CA ILE A 60 -11.85 5.40 -3.82
C ILE A 60 -13.29 5.61 -4.29
N GLY A 61 -14.22 5.91 -3.36
CA GLY A 61 -15.60 6.21 -3.69
C GLY A 61 -15.73 7.42 -4.62
N LYS A 62 -15.04 8.52 -4.32
CA LYS A 62 -15.02 9.73 -5.17
C LYS A 62 -14.45 9.46 -6.55
N ALA A 63 -13.33 8.74 -6.64
CA ALA A 63 -12.73 8.35 -7.91
C ALA A 63 -13.66 7.46 -8.74
N GLN A 64 -14.39 6.55 -8.09
CA GLN A 64 -15.35 5.67 -8.75
C GLN A 64 -16.53 6.46 -9.35
N VAL A 65 -17.06 7.46 -8.64
CA VAL A 65 -18.13 8.33 -9.18
C VAL A 65 -17.65 9.04 -10.45
N LYS A 66 -16.45 9.63 -10.43
CA LYS A 66 -15.86 10.30 -11.61
C LYS A 66 -15.65 9.33 -12.79
N HIS A 67 -15.24 8.10 -12.51
CA HIS A 67 -15.10 7.05 -13.54
C HIS A 67 -16.45 6.68 -14.17
N ASP A 68 -17.51 6.59 -13.37
CA ASP A 68 -18.85 6.24 -13.86
C ASP A 68 -19.47 7.39 -14.68
N GLU A 69 -19.27 8.64 -14.25
CA GLU A 69 -19.60 9.84 -15.03
C GLU A 69 -18.81 9.91 -16.35
N SER A 70 -17.51 9.59 -16.31
CA SER A 70 -16.66 9.51 -17.52
C SER A 70 -17.17 8.45 -18.51
N THR A 71 -17.61 7.30 -18.01
CA THR A 71 -18.17 6.23 -18.83
C THR A 71 -19.43 6.70 -19.54
N THR A 72 -20.28 7.46 -18.85
CA THR A 72 -21.48 8.07 -19.43
C THR A 72 -21.11 9.06 -20.54
N ALA A 73 -20.19 9.99 -20.28
CA ALA A 73 -19.70 10.94 -21.27
C ALA A 73 -19.05 10.26 -22.49
N TYR A 74 -18.34 9.14 -22.28
CA TYR A 74 -17.76 8.35 -23.37
C TYR A 74 -18.82 7.73 -24.29
N ILE A 75 -19.92 7.23 -23.72
CA ILE A 75 -21.06 6.68 -24.49
C ILE A 75 -21.75 7.79 -25.28
N GLU A 76 -21.85 9.00 -24.72
CA GLU A 76 -22.39 10.20 -25.37
C GLU A 76 -21.43 10.83 -26.40
N LEU A 77 -20.25 10.24 -26.61
CA LEU A 77 -19.18 10.73 -27.49
C LEU A 77 -18.58 12.09 -27.07
N ASP A 78 -18.83 12.52 -25.83
CA ASP A 78 -18.17 13.69 -25.22
C ASP A 78 -16.82 13.28 -24.63
N PHE A 79 -15.86 13.04 -25.54
CA PHE A 79 -14.51 12.61 -25.17
C PHE A 79 -13.74 13.62 -24.31
N PRO A 80 -13.80 14.95 -24.54
CA PRO A 80 -13.12 15.91 -23.68
C PRO A 80 -13.56 15.80 -22.21
N THR A 81 -14.88 15.73 -21.97
CA THR A 81 -15.43 15.55 -20.63
C THR A 81 -15.02 14.21 -20.04
N ALA A 82 -15.15 13.12 -20.79
CA ALA A 82 -14.75 11.78 -20.35
C ALA A 82 -13.26 11.74 -19.93
N LEU A 83 -12.37 12.30 -20.75
CA LEU A 83 -10.93 12.33 -20.48
C LEU A 83 -10.61 13.15 -19.22
N SER A 84 -11.22 14.32 -19.06
CA SER A 84 -10.99 15.19 -17.89
C SER A 84 -11.46 14.54 -16.57
N LEU A 85 -12.60 13.84 -16.60
CA LEU A 85 -13.10 13.10 -15.44
C LEU A 85 -12.21 11.90 -15.11
N LEU A 86 -11.70 11.20 -16.11
CA LEU A 86 -10.74 10.10 -15.93
C LEU A 86 -9.42 10.58 -15.36
N GLU A 87 -8.87 11.69 -15.86
CA GLU A 87 -7.64 12.30 -15.35
C GLU A 87 -7.80 12.62 -13.87
N SER A 88 -8.89 13.31 -13.51
CA SER A 88 -9.18 13.64 -12.12
C SER A 88 -9.43 12.41 -11.23
N ALA A 89 -10.00 11.33 -11.78
CA ALA A 89 -10.18 10.07 -11.06
C ALA A 89 -8.84 9.35 -10.81
N ILE A 90 -7.93 9.39 -11.79
CA ILE A 90 -6.58 8.83 -11.67
C ILE A 90 -5.76 9.60 -10.64
N ASP A 91 -5.84 10.93 -10.64
CA ASP A 91 -5.16 11.78 -9.64
C ASP A 91 -5.64 11.47 -8.22
N ASP A 92 -6.96 11.31 -8.02
CA ASP A 92 -7.52 10.90 -6.73
C ASP A 92 -6.96 9.53 -6.28
N LEU A 93 -6.84 8.56 -7.21
CA LEU A 93 -6.25 7.25 -6.92
C LEU A 93 -4.77 7.36 -6.57
N PHE A 94 -4.00 8.22 -7.23
CA PHE A 94 -2.60 8.46 -6.86
C PHE A 94 -2.47 9.06 -5.46
N GLY A 95 -3.33 10.03 -5.11
CA GLY A 95 -3.40 10.56 -3.74
C GLY A 95 -3.76 9.48 -2.72
N ALA A 96 -4.67 8.57 -3.06
CA ALA A 96 -5.00 7.41 -2.24
C ALA A 96 -3.81 6.45 -2.07
N VAL A 97 -3.04 6.20 -3.13
CA VAL A 97 -1.82 5.36 -3.10
C VAL A 97 -0.79 5.97 -2.15
N GLU A 98 -0.54 7.27 -2.25
CA GLU A 98 0.39 7.97 -1.37
C GLU A 98 -0.05 7.83 0.10
N ARG A 99 -1.36 7.99 0.36
CA ARG A 99 -1.90 7.83 1.70
C ARG A 99 -1.76 6.41 2.23
N ALA A 100 -1.98 5.40 1.39
CA ALA A 100 -1.76 3.99 1.73
C ALA A 100 -0.30 3.70 2.08
N MET A 101 0.64 4.28 1.34
CA MET A 101 2.08 4.16 1.59
C MET A 101 2.48 4.79 2.93
N GLN A 102 1.93 5.95 3.28
CA GLN A 102 2.19 6.59 4.58
C GLN A 102 1.69 5.73 5.75
N LEU A 103 0.50 5.13 5.61
CA LEU A 103 -0.06 4.23 6.62
C LEU A 103 0.78 2.95 6.80
N LYS A 104 1.25 2.39 5.69
CA LYS A 104 2.21 1.29 5.68
C LYS A 104 3.50 1.66 6.42
N ASP A 105 4.07 2.83 6.15
CA ASP A 105 5.30 3.30 6.82
C ASP A 105 5.10 3.48 8.33
N GLN A 106 3.95 4.02 8.75
CA GLN A 106 3.61 4.14 10.16
C GLN A 106 3.51 2.78 10.85
N ALA A 107 2.91 1.77 10.21
CA ALA A 107 2.85 0.42 10.74
C ALA A 107 4.24 -0.22 10.83
N MET A 108 5.07 -0.08 9.78
CA MET A 108 6.45 -0.60 9.79
C MET A 108 7.28 -0.01 10.94
N PHE A 109 7.12 1.28 11.24
CA PHE A 109 7.82 1.91 12.37
C PHE A 109 7.55 1.20 13.70
N TRP A 110 6.30 0.87 13.99
CA TRP A 110 5.93 0.17 15.23
C TRP A 110 6.47 -1.26 15.28
N ILE A 111 6.47 -1.96 14.15
CA ILE A 111 7.06 -3.30 14.04
C ILE A 111 8.55 -3.24 14.38
N TYR A 112 9.29 -2.30 13.78
CA TYR A 112 10.71 -2.13 14.08
C TYR A 112 10.95 -1.80 15.55
N LEU A 113 10.14 -0.91 16.14
CA LEU A 113 10.29 -0.55 17.55
C LEU A 113 10.16 -1.78 18.47
N ILE A 114 9.17 -2.64 18.21
CA ILE A 114 8.94 -3.87 18.98
C ILE A 114 10.08 -4.87 18.77
N GLU A 115 10.58 -4.99 17.54
CA GLU A 115 11.73 -5.84 17.22
C GLU A 115 12.97 -5.40 18.02
N TRP A 116 13.31 -4.11 17.98
CA TRP A 116 14.42 -3.54 18.75
C TRP A 116 14.25 -3.72 20.26
N ALA A 117 13.03 -3.52 20.79
CA ALA A 117 12.73 -3.76 22.19
C ALA A 117 12.92 -5.24 22.57
N THR A 118 12.49 -6.17 21.70
CA THR A 118 12.61 -7.62 21.93
C THR A 118 14.07 -8.08 21.89
N ILE A 119 14.87 -7.57 20.94
CA ILE A 119 16.31 -7.85 20.85
C ILE A 119 17.02 -7.33 22.11
N SER A 120 16.69 -6.10 22.53
CA SER A 120 17.29 -5.47 23.72
C SER A 120 16.93 -6.22 25.00
N ALA A 121 15.66 -6.63 25.15
CA ALA A 121 15.21 -7.42 26.29
C ALA A 121 15.90 -8.79 26.35
N THR A 122 16.01 -9.47 25.21
CA THR A 122 16.70 -10.77 25.12
C THR A 122 18.18 -10.64 25.50
N PHE A 123 18.85 -9.59 25.03
CA PHE A 123 20.24 -9.31 25.37
C PHE A 123 20.42 -8.98 26.86
N ALA A 124 19.55 -8.12 27.42
CA ALA A 124 19.59 -7.75 28.83
C ALA A 124 19.36 -8.95 29.76
N ILE A 125 18.38 -9.80 29.45
CA ILE A 125 18.09 -11.02 30.22
C ILE A 125 19.27 -11.98 30.15
N GLY A 126 19.82 -12.24 28.95
CA GLY A 126 20.98 -13.10 28.79
C GLY A 126 22.20 -12.59 29.55
N GLY A 127 22.48 -11.29 29.45
CA GLY A 127 23.56 -10.64 30.20
C GLY A 127 23.35 -10.73 31.71
N PHE A 128 22.13 -10.49 32.19
CA PHE A 128 21.79 -10.58 33.62
C PHE A 128 21.95 -11.99 34.17
N VAL A 129 21.49 -13.01 33.44
CA VAL A 129 21.64 -14.43 33.83
C VAL A 129 23.12 -14.83 33.89
N LEU A 130 23.90 -14.46 32.87
CA LEU A 130 25.33 -14.74 32.84
C LEU A 130 26.07 -14.05 33.99
N TRP A 131 25.79 -12.77 34.22
CA TRP A 131 26.37 -12.01 35.31
C TRP A 131 26.02 -12.63 36.67
N THR A 132 24.75 -12.96 36.90
CA THR A 132 24.29 -13.61 38.14
C THR A 132 25.01 -14.94 38.39
N LEU A 133 25.21 -15.75 37.34
CA LEU A 133 25.92 -17.02 37.44
C LEU A 133 27.42 -16.82 37.71
N MET A 134 28.05 -15.83 37.09
CA MET A 134 29.44 -15.46 37.36
C MET A 134 29.66 -14.98 38.79
N VAL A 135 28.81 -14.08 39.30
CA VAL A 135 28.86 -13.58 40.68
C VAL A 135 28.70 -14.74 41.68
N ARG A 136 27.72 -15.61 41.44
CA ARG A 136 27.55 -16.83 42.26
C ARG A 136 28.81 -17.69 42.24
N ARG A 137 29.38 -17.94 41.07
CA ARG A 137 30.60 -18.76 40.93
C ARG A 137 31.81 -18.14 41.64
N GLN A 138 31.96 -16.82 41.63
CA GLN A 138 33.05 -16.13 42.31
C GLN A 138 32.93 -16.26 43.84
N LEU A 139 31.72 -16.02 44.40
CA LEU A 139 31.44 -16.19 45.83
C LEU A 139 31.73 -17.63 46.31
N TYR A 140 31.31 -18.66 45.58
CA TYR A 140 31.62 -20.06 45.95
C TYR A 140 33.11 -20.42 45.80
N ARG A 141 33.90 -19.66 45.04
CA ARG A 141 35.34 -19.91 44.88
C ARG A 141 36.14 -19.36 46.05
N GLU A 142 35.73 -18.24 46.65
CA GLU A 142 36.39 -17.66 47.83
C GLU A 142 36.21 -18.51 49.10
N VAL A 143 35.04 -19.12 49.29
CA VAL A 143 34.76 -19.96 50.48
C VAL A 143 35.60 -21.25 50.49
N LYS A 144 36.11 -21.72 49.34
CA LYS A 144 36.98 -22.91 49.29
C LYS A 144 38.42 -22.67 49.79
N GLN A 145 38.87 -21.42 49.96
CA GLN A 145 40.26 -21.13 50.35
C GLN A 145 40.46 -20.83 51.86
N THR A 146 39.41 -20.88 52.67
CA THR A 146 39.51 -20.80 54.13
C THR A 146 39.28 -22.16 54.78
N ARG A 147 40.10 -23.15 54.41
CA ARG A 147 40.34 -24.31 55.27
C ARG A 147 41.74 -24.17 55.86
N PHE A 148 41.74 -23.69 57.11
CA PHE A 148 42.85 -23.60 58.04
C PHE A 148 43.76 -24.83 57.99
N VAL A 149 45.07 -24.59 57.85
CA VAL A 149 46.12 -25.48 58.36
C VAL A 149 46.62 -24.81 59.63
N SER A 150 46.17 -25.32 60.77
CA SER A 150 46.77 -25.11 62.11
C SER A 150 47.73 -26.24 62.40
#